data_AF-A0A0X8V2N9-F1
#
_entry.id   AF-A0A0X8V2N9-F1
#
_cell.length_a   1.000
_cell.length_b   1.000
_cell.length_c   1.000
_cell.angle_alpha   90.00
_cell.angle_beta   90.00
_cell.angle_gamma   90.00
#
_symmetry.space_group_name_H-M   'P 1'
#
loop_
_entity.id
_entity.type
_entity.pdbx_description
1 polymer ?
#
loop_
_entity_poly.entity_id
_entity_poly.type
_entity_poly.pdbx_seq_one_letter_code
_entity_poly.pdbx_strand_id
1 'polypeptide(L)'
;MYTDAEIRSIGMASLVKALGRVDAERFISGFIRDSGDYTLSRRQLYDNLTVDEVFESASTYMKEHPLSPETRARLEKYRNE
;
A
#
# COMPACT_ATOMS: atom_id res chain seq x y z
N MET A 1 5.67 -18.91 -13.19
CA MET A 1 5.62 -18.18 -11.91
C MET A 1 4.18 -18.26 -11.43
N TYR A 2 3.94 -18.58 -10.16
CA TYR A 2 2.58 -18.59 -9.62
C TYR A 2 1.98 -17.18 -9.67
N THR A 3 0.70 -17.10 -9.98
CA THR A 3 -0.10 -15.88 -9.83
C THR A 3 -0.28 -15.55 -8.35
N ASP A 4 -0.61 -14.30 -8.06
CA ASP A 4 -0.90 -13.87 -6.69
C ASP A 4 -2.01 -14.68 -6.02
N ALA A 5 -3.01 -15.12 -6.80
CA ALA A 5 -4.09 -15.97 -6.31
C ALA A 5 -3.58 -17.36 -5.92
N GLU A 6 -2.69 -17.94 -6.73
CA GLU A 6 -2.07 -19.23 -6.45
C GLU A 6 -1.15 -19.16 -5.23
N ILE A 7 -0.34 -18.11 -5.10
CA ILE A 7 0.53 -17.89 -3.94
C ILE A 7 -0.31 -17.79 -2.66
N ARG A 8 -1.39 -17.01 -2.67
CA ARG A 8 -2.30 -16.88 -1.52
C ARG A 8 -2.97 -18.19 -1.16
N SER A 9 -3.43 -18.95 -2.16
CA SER A 9 -4.07 -20.25 -1.95
C SER A 9 -3.10 -21.26 -1.31
N ILE A 10 -1.90 -21.39 -1.87
CA ILE A 10 -0.85 -22.29 -1.37
C ILE A 10 -0.43 -21.88 0.05
N GLY A 11 -0.26 -20.59 0.30
CA GLY A 11 0.09 -20.06 1.63
C GLY A 11 -0.98 -20.37 2.67
N MET A 12 -2.25 -20.11 2.36
CA MET A 12 -3.36 -20.38 3.28
C MET A 12 -3.50 -21.88 3.58
N ALA A 13 -3.41 -22.74 2.56
CA ALA A 13 -3.44 -24.19 2.75
C ALA A 13 -2.29 -24.68 3.64
N SER A 14 -1.09 -24.11 3.47
CA SER A 14 0.08 -24.46 4.27
C SER A 14 -0.08 -24.03 5.74
N LEU A 15 -0.61 -22.83 5.98
CA LEU A 15 -0.88 -22.31 7.32
C LEU A 15 -1.93 -23.16 8.05
N VAL A 16 -3.05 -23.48 7.38
CA VAL A 16 -4.11 -24.33 7.95
C VAL A 16 -3.58 -25.73 8.24
N LYS A 17 -2.73 -26.29 7.38
CA LYS A 17 -2.13 -27.62 7.61
C LYS A 17 -1.20 -27.62 8.83
N ALA A 18 -0.43 -26.56 9.04
CA ALA A 18 0.55 -26.50 10.12
C ALA A 18 -0.06 -26.11 11.47
N LEU A 19 -1.03 -25.19 11.48
CA LEU A 19 -1.54 -24.55 12.70
C LEU A 19 -2.99 -24.95 13.02
N GLY A 20 -3.70 -25.56 12.06
CA GLY A 20 -5.15 -25.68 12.15
C GLY A 20 -5.85 -24.35 11.80
N ARG A 21 -7.17 -24.42 11.60
CA ARG A 21 -7.94 -23.30 11.03
C ARG A 21 -7.99 -22.06 11.94
N VAL A 22 -8.15 -22.26 13.24
CA VAL A 22 -8.31 -21.17 14.22
C VAL A 22 -6.99 -20.41 14.42
N ASP A 23 -5.88 -21.14 14.62
CA ASP A 23 -4.58 -20.49 14.83
C ASP A 23 -4.00 -19.90 13.54
N ALA A 24 -4.30 -20.47 12.38
CA ALA A 24 -3.97 -19.86 11.08
C ALA A 24 -4.69 -18.51 10.88
N GLU A 25 -5.97 -18.42 11.23
CA GLU A 25 -6.71 -17.15 11.20
C GLU A 25 -6.12 -16.12 12.17
N ARG A 26 -5.80 -16.54 13.39
CA ARG A 26 -5.20 -15.67 14.41
C ARG A 26 -3.82 -15.16 13.98
N PHE A 27 -3.01 -16.01 13.35
CA PHE A 27 -1.71 -15.66 12.79
C PHE A 27 -1.84 -14.59 11.71
N ILE A 28 -2.68 -14.80 10.70
CA ILE A 28 -2.90 -13.82 9.62
C ILE A 28 -3.48 -12.52 10.17
N SER A 29 -4.45 -12.60 11.08
CA SER A 29 -5.03 -11.43 11.75
C SER A 29 -3.98 -10.64 12.53
N GLY A 30 -2.98 -11.32 13.11
CA GLY A 30 -1.83 -10.68 13.76
C GLY A 30 -0.99 -9.88 12.77
N PHE A 31 -0.64 -10.46 11.62
CA PHE A 31 0.09 -9.75 10.56
C PHE A 31 -0.66 -8.54 10.00
N ILE A 32 -1.99 -8.65 9.84
CA ILE A 32 -2.82 -7.53 9.36
C ILE A 32 -2.92 -6.43 10.41
N ARG A 33 -3.04 -6.79 11.70
CA ARG A 33 -3.13 -5.81 12.80
C ARG A 33 -1.81 -5.10 13.07
N ASP A 34 -0.69 -5.80 12.87
CA ASP A 34 0.65 -5.26 13.09
C ASP A 34 1.22 -4.60 11.82
N SER A 35 0.37 -4.23 10.85
CA SER A 35 0.77 -3.56 9.60
C SER A 35 1.28 -2.13 9.78
N GLY A 36 1.70 -1.77 11.00
CA GLY A 36 2.08 -0.42 11.40
C GLY A 36 0.87 0.48 11.57
N ASP A 37 0.83 1.23 12.68
CA ASP A 37 -0.12 2.33 12.79
C ASP A 37 0.29 3.41 11.77
N TYR A 38 -0.41 3.42 10.62
CA TYR A 38 -0.18 4.41 9.56
C TYR A 38 -0.30 5.84 10.09
N THR A 39 -1.06 6.07 11.16
CA THR A 39 -1.13 7.37 11.84
C THR A 39 0.20 7.72 12.49
N LEU A 40 0.84 6.78 13.19
CA LEU A 40 2.16 6.98 13.81
C LEU A 40 3.25 7.11 12.76
N SER A 41 3.24 6.27 11.73
CA SER A 41 4.20 6.34 10.62
C SER A 41 4.08 7.67 9.86
N ARG A 42 2.85 8.15 9.65
CA ARG A 42 2.61 9.46 9.02
C ARG A 42 3.14 10.60 9.88
N ARG A 43 2.97 10.54 11.20
CA ARG A 43 3.53 11.54 12.12
C ARG A 43 5.04 11.61 12.03
N GLN A 44 5.72 10.47 12.01
CA GLN A 44 7.18 10.42 11.84
C GLN A 44 7.66 11.07 10.53
N LEU A 45 6.88 10.97 9.46
CA LEU A 45 7.23 11.51 8.15
C LEU A 45 6.94 13.01 8.00
N TYR A 46 5.89 13.52 8.64
CA TYR A 46 5.35 14.86 8.32
C TYR A 46 5.28 15.84 9.50
N ASP A 47 5.43 15.41 10.76
CA ASP A 47 5.24 16.32 11.92
C ASP A 47 6.28 17.46 11.98
N ASN A 48 7.43 17.29 11.31
CA ASN A 48 8.48 18.30 11.23
C ASN A 48 8.50 19.07 9.91
N LEU A 49 7.50 18.88 9.04
CA LEU A 49 7.40 19.53 7.74
C LEU A 49 6.21 20.48 7.71
N THR A 50 6.44 21.65 7.14
CA THR A 50 5.37 22.57 6.77
C THR A 50 4.63 22.07 5.54
N VAL A 51 3.42 22.59 5.33
CA VAL A 51 2.62 22.27 4.13
C VAL A 51 3.38 22.67 2.85
N ASP A 52 4.08 23.79 2.89
CA ASP A 52 4.83 24.31 1.74
C ASP A 52 6.00 23.39 1.37
N GLU A 53 6.75 22.88 2.35
CA GLU A 53 7.85 21.92 2.12
C GLU A 53 7.34 20.60 1.53
N VAL A 54 6.19 20.11 2.01
CA VAL A 54 5.56 18.90 1.46
C VAL A 54 5.10 19.16 0.02
N PHE A 55 4.51 20.32 -0.25
CA PHE A 55 4.05 20.70 -1.59
C PHE A 55 5.21 20.82 -2.58
N GLU A 56 6.30 21.46 -2.17
CA GLU A 56 7.51 21.63 -3.00
C GLU A 56 8.18 20.28 -3.29
N SER A 57 8.30 19.42 -2.28
CA SER A 57 8.83 18.06 -2.43
C SER A 57 8.01 17.24 -3.42
N ALA A 58 6.68 17.22 -3.24
CA ALA A 58 5.78 16.49 -4.14
C ALA A 58 5.83 17.03 -5.59
N SER A 59 5.91 18.35 -5.73
CA SER A 59 6.00 19.01 -7.04
C SER A 59 7.31 18.68 -7.75
N THR A 60 8.43 18.63 -7.02
CA THR A 60 9.74 18.25 -7.55
C THR A 60 9.73 16.79 -8.01
N TYR A 61 9.25 15.88 -7.16
CA TYR A 61 9.13 14.47 -7.49
C TYR A 61 8.31 14.24 -8.76
N MET A 62 7.18 14.93 -8.92
CA MET A 62 6.32 14.77 -10.09
C MET A 62 6.95 15.30 -11.39
N LYS A 63 7.85 16.28 -11.31
CA LYS A 63 8.64 16.75 -12.46
C LYS A 63 9.68 15.72 -12.88
N GLU A 64 10.35 15.11 -11.91
CA GLU A 64 11.38 14.08 -12.14
C GLU A 64 10.78 12.74 -12.58
N HIS A 65 9.56 12.45 -12.14
CA HIS A 65 8.83 11.23 -12.44
C HIS A 65 7.50 11.54 -13.13
N PRO A 66 7.53 11.98 -14.40
CA PRO A 66 6.33 12.35 -15.12
C PRO A 66 5.38 11.15 -15.26
N LEU A 67 4.09 11.40 -15.03
CA LEU A 67 3.04 10.40 -15.23
C LEU A 67 3.07 9.85 -16.66
N SER A 68 2.77 8.55 -16.79
CA SER A 68 2.65 7.90 -18.09
C SER A 68 1.55 8.56 -18.94
N PRO A 69 1.65 8.52 -20.28
CA PRO A 69 0.64 9.08 -21.18
C PRO A 69 -0.77 8.53 -20.90
N GLU A 70 -0.88 7.24 -20.61
CA GLU A 70 -2.14 6.58 -20.23
C GLU A 70 -2.75 7.17 -18.94
N THR A 71 -1.92 7.37 -17.92
CA THR A 71 -2.35 7.95 -16.63
C THR A 71 -2.83 9.39 -16.82
N ARG A 72 -2.15 10.19 -17.64
CA ARG A 72 -2.56 11.56 -17.95
C ARG A 72 -3.91 11.60 -18.66
N ALA A 73 -4.10 10.76 -19.67
CA ALA A 73 -5.37 10.67 -20.40
C ALA A 73 -6.55 10.27 -19.49
N ARG A 74 -6.31 9.36 -18.53
CA ARG A 74 -7.30 8.98 -17.52
C ARG A 74 -7.65 10.15 -16.59
N LEU A 75 -6.68 10.93 -16.13
CA LEU A 75 -6.93 12.09 -15.26
C LEU A 75 -7.71 13.19 -15.99
N GLU A 76 -7.41 13.43 -17.26
CA GLU A 76 -8.14 14.42 -18.07
C GLU A 76 -9.61 14.04 -18.27
N LYS A 77 -9.90 12.74 -18.41
CA LYS A 77 -11.27 12.23 -18.49
C LYS A 77 -12.11 12.62 -17.25
N TYR A 78 -11.58 12.42 -16.05
CA TYR A 78 -12.31 12.69 -14.79
C TYR A 78 -12.28 14.16 -14.34
N ARG A 79 -11.46 15.01 -14.97
CA ARG A 79 -11.43 16.45 -14.68
C ARG A 79 -12.55 17.23 -15.38
N ASN A 80 -13.12 16.66 -16.44
CA ASN A 80 -14.15 17.29 -17.28
C ASN A 80 -15.55 16.69 -17.07
N GLU A 81 -15.71 15.81 -16.07
CA GLU A 81 -16.99 15.29 -15.55
C GLU A 81 -17.37 16.04 -14.27
#